data_AF-A0A518IJ83-F1
#
_entry.id   AF-A0A518IJ83-F1
#
_cell.length_a   1.000
_cell.length_b   1.000
_cell.length_c   1.000
_cell.angle_alpha   90.00
_cell.angle_beta   90.00
_cell.angle_gamma   90.00
#
_symmetry.space_group_name_H-M   'P 1'
#
loop_
_entity.id
_entity.type
_entity.pdbx_description
1 polymer ?
#
loop_
_entity_poly.entity_id
_entity_poly.type
_entity_poly.pdbx_seq_one_letter_code
_entity_poly.pdbx_strand_id
1 'polypeptide(L)'
;MRARHYLVFSLSLIFIQSLSSYVQGEEIHWRTNLKQAAQQARAENKAMLIQIGATWCGFCHKMEKETYKDPKVIKHVNSCFIPIRVDADQNAELVEAIGVAGLPTTAIITPQLKIVKKISGYVAAPEMEGHLNKICLATHEQEASPRSKEPIKKMSEKKVTTEFAFKGICLVSMLDEQELVEGAPEFSSEFKGRNICFASIEHKQKFDSNPDRYWPAFEGNCRVSQLDQNQSVEGDPHAGGVYREKLVFFSSAAERDRFSSNPSYYLLQK
;
A
#
# COMPACT_ATOMS: atom_id res chain seq x y z
N MET A 1 -46.78 -62.80 -48.91
CA MET A 1 -47.19 -61.56 -48.20
C MET A 1 -46.18 -61.29 -47.11
N ARG A 2 -45.72 -60.04 -47.03
CA ARG A 2 -44.47 -59.60 -46.40
C ARG A 2 -44.47 -59.76 -44.87
N ALA A 3 -43.36 -60.30 -44.35
CA ALA A 3 -43.03 -60.34 -42.94
C ALA A 3 -41.80 -59.47 -42.64
N ARG A 4 -41.97 -58.63 -41.61
CA ARG A 4 -41.07 -58.31 -40.48
C ARG A 4 -39.68 -57.67 -40.73
N HIS A 5 -39.56 -56.50 -40.09
CA HIS A 5 -38.50 -56.00 -39.18
C HIS A 5 -37.05 -55.98 -39.66
N TYR A 6 -36.49 -54.77 -39.82
CA TYR A 6 -35.10 -54.51 -39.47
C TYR A 6 -34.97 -53.21 -38.68
N LEU A 7 -34.55 -53.40 -37.44
CA LEU A 7 -34.08 -52.46 -36.46
C LEU A 7 -32.64 -52.09 -36.87
N VAL A 8 -32.40 -50.86 -37.31
CA VAL A 8 -31.05 -50.35 -37.58
C VAL A 8 -30.74 -49.29 -36.54
N PHE A 9 -30.18 -49.78 -35.42
CA PHE A 9 -29.36 -48.99 -34.52
C PHE A 9 -28.07 -48.65 -35.27
N SER A 10 -27.88 -47.39 -35.65
CA SER A 10 -26.61 -46.90 -36.19
C SER A 10 -26.14 -45.73 -35.34
N LEU A 11 -25.07 -46.02 -34.59
CA LEU A 11 -24.27 -45.15 -33.74
C LEU A 11 -24.22 -43.69 -34.23
N SER A 12 -24.96 -42.81 -33.57
CA SER A 12 -24.60 -41.39 -33.57
C SER A 12 -23.38 -41.23 -32.67
N LEU A 13 -22.22 -41.05 -33.30
CA LEU A 13 -21.01 -40.54 -32.66
C LEU A 13 -21.32 -39.12 -32.15
N ILE A 14 -21.88 -39.03 -30.94
CA ILE A 14 -22.04 -37.75 -30.25
C ILE A 14 -20.62 -37.33 -29.88
N PHE A 15 -20.01 -36.52 -30.74
CA PHE A 15 -18.81 -35.79 -30.44
C PHE A 15 -19.21 -34.78 -29.36
N ILE A 16 -19.05 -35.17 -28.09
CA ILE A 16 -19.16 -34.27 -26.94
C ILE A 16 -18.03 -33.25 -27.10
N GLN A 17 -18.28 -32.20 -27.88
CA GLN A 17 -17.49 -30.98 -27.79
C GLN A 17 -17.75 -30.43 -26.41
N SER A 18 -16.84 -30.77 -25.51
CA SER A 18 -16.74 -30.16 -24.20
C SER A 18 -16.66 -28.66 -24.44
N LEU A 19 -17.76 -27.94 -24.17
CA LEU A 19 -17.74 -26.52 -23.93
C LEU A 19 -16.94 -26.33 -22.64
N SER A 20 -15.61 -26.36 -22.80
CA SER A 20 -14.70 -25.84 -21.81
C SER A 20 -14.95 -24.33 -21.81
N SER A 21 -15.92 -23.90 -21.00
CA SER A 21 -16.01 -22.50 -20.60
C SER A 21 -14.71 -22.20 -19.89
N TYR A 22 -13.74 -21.68 -20.65
CA TYR A 22 -12.61 -20.99 -20.06
C TYR A 22 -13.22 -19.88 -19.20
N VAL A 23 -13.23 -20.08 -17.88
CA VAL A 23 -13.47 -19.02 -16.93
C VAL A 23 -12.28 -18.08 -17.08
N GLN A 24 -12.41 -17.09 -17.97
CA GLN A 24 -11.51 -15.95 -17.94
C GLN A 24 -11.80 -15.22 -16.63
N GLY A 25 -10.78 -15.10 -15.78
CA GLY A 25 -10.89 -14.29 -14.57
C GLY A 25 -11.25 -12.86 -14.95
N GLU A 26 -12.25 -12.29 -14.28
CA GLU A 26 -12.60 -10.88 -14.45
C GLU A 26 -11.39 -10.02 -14.09
N GLU A 27 -11.17 -8.91 -14.81
CA GLU A 27 -10.07 -7.98 -14.56
C GLU A 27 -10.62 -6.58 -14.25
N ILE A 28 -9.81 -5.75 -13.58
CA ILE A 28 -10.16 -4.35 -13.40
C ILE A 28 -10.14 -3.63 -14.76
N HIS A 29 -11.19 -2.88 -15.05
CA HIS A 29 -11.34 -2.14 -16.30
C HIS A 29 -10.52 -0.83 -16.30
N TRP A 30 -9.19 -0.97 -16.26
CA TRP A 30 -8.26 0.17 -16.21
C TRP A 30 -8.40 1.08 -17.43
N ARG A 31 -8.52 2.37 -17.17
CA ARG A 31 -8.42 3.44 -18.19
C ARG A 31 -7.03 4.06 -18.14
N THR A 32 -6.52 4.51 -19.27
CA THR A 32 -5.24 5.25 -19.34
C THR A 32 -5.42 6.71 -19.75
N ASN A 33 -6.55 7.04 -20.38
CA ASN A 33 -6.89 8.42 -20.74
C ASN A 33 -7.50 9.16 -19.55
N LEU A 34 -6.67 9.92 -18.82
CA LEU A 34 -7.06 10.71 -17.65
C LEU A 34 -8.21 11.69 -17.93
N LYS A 35 -8.18 12.38 -19.07
CA LYS A 35 -9.19 13.38 -19.42
C LYS A 35 -10.56 12.73 -19.63
N GLN A 36 -10.60 11.63 -20.39
CA GLN A 36 -11.83 10.88 -20.62
C GLN A 36 -12.35 10.25 -19.33
N ALA A 37 -11.47 9.69 -18.50
CA ALA A 37 -11.84 9.11 -17.23
C ALA A 37 -12.40 10.15 -16.24
N ALA A 38 -11.83 11.35 -16.19
CA ALA A 38 -12.36 12.46 -15.39
C ALA A 38 -13.72 12.95 -15.89
N GLN A 39 -13.93 12.98 -17.21
CA GLN A 39 -15.25 13.30 -17.79
C GLN A 39 -16.28 12.22 -17.43
N GLN A 40 -15.91 10.94 -17.51
CA GLN A 40 -16.76 9.82 -17.13
C GLN A 40 -17.09 9.84 -15.63
N ALA A 41 -16.10 10.11 -14.77
CA ALA A 41 -16.29 10.25 -13.33
C ALA A 41 -17.33 11.33 -12.97
N ARG A 42 -17.31 12.46 -13.68
CA ARG A 42 -18.32 13.52 -13.53
C ARG A 42 -19.70 13.12 -14.05
N ALA A 43 -19.76 12.48 -15.22
CA ALA A 43 -21.02 12.04 -15.81
C ALA A 43 -21.72 10.95 -14.98
N GLU A 44 -20.95 10.02 -14.42
CA GLU A 44 -21.46 8.91 -13.61
C GLU A 44 -21.51 9.21 -12.11
N ASN A 45 -21.04 10.38 -11.68
CA ASN A 45 -20.87 10.75 -10.28
C ASN A 45 -20.12 9.68 -9.45
N LYS A 46 -19.05 9.13 -10.02
CA LYS A 46 -18.21 8.08 -9.41
C LYS A 46 -16.81 8.61 -9.12
N ALA A 47 -16.26 8.23 -7.98
CA ALA A 47 -14.88 8.54 -7.65
C ALA A 47 -13.91 7.84 -8.61
N MET A 48 -12.76 8.47 -8.84
CA MET A 48 -11.64 7.90 -9.57
C MET A 48 -10.74 7.14 -8.60
N LEU A 49 -10.37 5.92 -8.95
CA LEU A 49 -9.27 5.19 -8.31
C LEU A 49 -8.09 5.24 -9.26
N ILE A 50 -7.08 6.03 -8.91
CA ILE A 50 -5.89 6.24 -9.73
C ILE A 50 -4.76 5.41 -9.15
N GLN A 51 -4.35 4.37 -9.87
CA GLN A 51 -3.13 3.61 -9.59
C GLN A 51 -1.98 4.25 -10.37
N ILE A 52 -0.99 4.73 -9.63
CA ILE A 52 0.18 5.42 -10.16
C ILE A 52 1.36 4.46 -9.96
N GLY A 53 1.99 4.07 -11.06
CA GLY A 53 3.11 3.13 -11.08
C GLY A 53 4.09 3.48 -12.17
N ALA A 54 5.10 2.62 -12.36
CA ALA A 54 6.06 2.74 -13.45
C ALA A 54 6.46 1.35 -13.92
N THR A 55 6.99 1.25 -15.13
CA THR A 55 7.39 -0.04 -15.73
C THR A 55 8.51 -0.74 -14.97
N TRP A 56 9.40 0.03 -14.34
CA TRP A 56 10.53 -0.46 -13.54
C TRP A 56 10.17 -0.77 -12.07
N CYS A 57 8.93 -0.49 -11.64
CA CYS A 57 8.51 -0.60 -10.24
C CYS A 57 8.13 -2.05 -9.86
N GLY A 58 9.00 -2.74 -9.11
CA GLY A 58 8.77 -4.12 -8.65
C GLY A 58 7.50 -4.29 -7.80
N PHE A 59 7.25 -3.39 -6.85
CA PHE A 59 6.04 -3.42 -6.02
C PHE A 59 4.75 -3.16 -6.80
N CYS A 60 4.82 -2.42 -7.91
CA CYS A 60 3.69 -2.21 -8.81
C CYS A 60 3.31 -3.53 -9.49
N HIS A 61 4.30 -4.28 -9.96
CA HIS A 61 4.08 -5.62 -10.54
C HIS A 61 3.58 -6.63 -9.52
N LYS A 62 4.09 -6.57 -8.28
CA LYS A 62 3.60 -7.42 -7.17
C LYS A 62 2.13 -7.12 -6.86
N MET A 63 1.79 -5.84 -6.71
CA MET A 63 0.43 -5.38 -6.47
C MET A 63 -0.53 -5.77 -7.60
N GLU A 64 -0.06 -5.74 -8.86
CA GLU A 64 -0.85 -6.19 -10.00
C GLU A 64 -1.16 -7.68 -9.93
N LYS A 65 -0.20 -8.51 -9.51
CA LYS A 65 -0.37 -9.97 -9.44
C LYS A 65 -1.17 -10.44 -8.24
N GLU A 66 -1.02 -9.78 -7.10
CA GLU A 66 -1.55 -10.25 -5.81
C GLU A 66 -2.80 -9.50 -5.37
N THR A 67 -2.85 -8.19 -5.58
CA THR A 67 -3.92 -7.32 -5.06
C THR A 67 -5.00 -7.08 -6.11
N TYR A 68 -4.61 -6.66 -7.31
CA TYR A 68 -5.56 -6.33 -8.38
C TYR A 68 -6.07 -7.54 -9.17
N LYS A 69 -5.62 -8.75 -8.83
CA LYS A 69 -6.18 -10.03 -9.28
C LYS A 69 -7.13 -10.67 -8.27
N ASP A 70 -7.24 -10.12 -7.06
CA ASP A 70 -8.20 -10.62 -6.08
C ASP A 70 -9.65 -10.35 -6.56
N PRO A 71 -10.53 -11.37 -6.63
CA PRO A 71 -11.88 -11.21 -7.17
C PRO A 71 -12.74 -10.20 -6.42
N LYS A 72 -12.54 -10.01 -5.10
CA LYS A 72 -13.31 -9.05 -4.33
C LYS A 72 -12.84 -7.63 -4.61
N VAL A 73 -11.52 -7.43 -4.72
CA VAL A 73 -10.95 -6.15 -5.15
C VAL A 73 -11.44 -5.80 -6.56
N ILE A 74 -11.37 -6.73 -7.52
CA ILE A 74 -11.84 -6.52 -8.89
C ILE A 74 -13.30 -6.07 -8.91
N LYS A 75 -14.17 -6.84 -8.24
CA LYS A 75 -15.61 -6.55 -8.19
C LYS A 75 -15.89 -5.18 -7.58
N HIS A 76 -15.21 -4.83 -6.49
CA HIS A 76 -15.43 -3.57 -5.79
C HIS A 76 -14.91 -2.38 -6.60
N VAL A 77 -13.74 -2.50 -7.21
CA VAL A 77 -13.16 -1.46 -8.07
C VAL A 77 -14.04 -1.21 -9.29
N ASN A 78 -14.45 -2.26 -10.00
CA ASN A 78 -15.28 -2.15 -11.20
C ASN A 78 -16.69 -1.57 -10.91
N SER A 79 -17.24 -1.80 -9.71
CA SER A 79 -18.58 -1.33 -9.35
C SER A 79 -18.60 0.10 -8.78
N CYS A 80 -17.65 0.46 -7.92
CA CYS A 80 -17.69 1.73 -7.18
C CYS A 80 -16.87 2.86 -7.82
N PHE A 81 -15.92 2.56 -8.71
CA PHE A 81 -14.93 3.55 -9.17
C PHE A 81 -14.82 3.64 -10.69
N ILE A 82 -14.20 4.74 -11.13
CA ILE A 82 -13.55 4.87 -12.43
C ILE A 82 -12.06 4.52 -12.22
N PRO A 83 -11.63 3.25 -12.39
CA PRO A 83 -10.22 2.88 -12.28
C PRO A 83 -9.39 3.47 -13.43
N ILE A 84 -8.25 4.06 -13.05
CA ILE A 84 -7.29 4.69 -13.96
C ILE A 84 -5.89 4.19 -13.60
N ARG A 85 -5.12 3.82 -14.61
CA ARG A 85 -3.70 3.50 -14.51
C ARG A 85 -2.89 4.64 -15.08
N VAL A 86 -1.92 5.11 -14.31
CA VAL A 86 -1.03 6.21 -14.67
C VAL A 86 0.41 5.73 -14.57
N ASP A 87 1.15 5.95 -15.64
CA ASP A 87 2.60 5.85 -15.63
C ASP A 87 3.18 7.17 -15.07
N ALA A 88 3.89 7.07 -13.95
CA ALA A 88 4.50 8.20 -13.27
C ALA A 88 5.54 8.92 -14.13
N ASP A 89 6.30 8.19 -14.95
CA ASP A 89 7.37 8.75 -15.79
C ASP A 89 6.79 9.63 -16.91
N GLN A 90 5.56 9.34 -17.34
CA GLN A 90 4.86 10.06 -18.40
C GLN A 90 3.95 11.17 -17.88
N ASN A 91 3.70 11.24 -16.57
CA ASN A 91 2.69 12.11 -15.96
C ASN A 91 3.25 12.87 -14.74
N ALA A 92 4.44 13.46 -14.88
CA ALA A 92 5.14 14.15 -13.80
C ALA A 92 4.30 15.26 -13.14
N GLU A 93 3.56 16.07 -13.92
CA GLU A 93 2.71 17.14 -13.39
C GLU A 93 1.57 16.59 -12.51
N LEU A 94 0.98 15.45 -12.90
CA LEU A 94 -0.06 14.81 -12.09
C LEU A 94 0.53 14.19 -10.82
N VAL A 95 1.70 13.55 -10.94
CA VAL A 95 2.47 12.99 -9.83
C VAL A 95 2.77 14.06 -8.79
N GLU A 96 3.21 15.23 -9.22
CA GLU A 96 3.46 16.39 -8.37
C GLU A 96 2.16 16.93 -7.75
N ALA A 97 1.11 17.13 -8.55
CA ALA A 97 -0.16 17.67 -8.07
C ALA A 97 -0.84 16.76 -7.03
N ILE A 98 -0.71 15.44 -7.15
CA ILE A 98 -1.20 14.46 -6.18
C ILE A 98 -0.25 14.34 -4.96
N GLY A 99 0.98 14.81 -5.10
CA GLY A 99 2.05 14.64 -4.13
C GLY A 99 2.44 13.17 -3.97
N VAL A 100 2.67 12.47 -5.08
CA VAL A 100 3.07 11.06 -5.07
C VAL A 100 4.50 10.93 -4.57
N ALA A 101 4.63 10.26 -3.44
CA ALA A 101 5.87 10.07 -2.69
C ALA A 101 6.74 8.90 -3.18
N GLY A 102 6.10 7.92 -3.79
CA GLY A 102 6.68 6.61 -4.06
C GLY A 102 5.67 5.71 -4.76
N LEU A 103 6.18 4.65 -5.39
CA LEU A 103 5.39 3.76 -6.22
C LEU A 103 5.28 2.36 -5.58
N PRO A 104 4.15 1.64 -5.77
CA PRO A 104 2.91 2.17 -6.34
C PRO A 104 2.25 3.19 -5.39
N THR A 105 1.44 4.09 -5.92
CA THR A 105 0.53 4.91 -5.12
C THR A 105 -0.89 4.74 -5.64
N THR A 106 -1.84 4.51 -4.74
CA THR A 106 -3.27 4.49 -5.04
C THR A 106 -3.92 5.75 -4.48
N ALA A 107 -4.46 6.60 -5.36
CA ALA A 107 -5.20 7.79 -4.98
C ALA A 107 -6.69 7.62 -5.29
N ILE A 108 -7.55 8.00 -4.35
CA ILE A 108 -8.99 8.10 -4.55
C ILE A 108 -9.37 9.57 -4.64
N ILE A 109 -9.95 9.97 -5.77
CA ILE A 109 -10.23 11.35 -6.11
C ILE A 109 -11.70 11.50 -6.51
N THR A 110 -12.41 12.48 -5.96
CA THR A 110 -13.82 12.73 -6.32
C THR A 110 -13.96 13.31 -7.73
N PRO A 111 -15.17 13.32 -8.33
CA PRO A 111 -15.41 14.00 -9.61
C PRO A 111 -15.05 15.50 -9.62
N GLN A 112 -15.06 16.14 -8.44
CA GLN A 112 -14.66 17.53 -8.18
C GLN A 112 -13.14 17.68 -7.97
N LEU A 113 -12.36 16.65 -8.26
CA LEU A 113 -10.89 16.62 -8.13
C LEU A 113 -10.37 16.75 -6.70
N LYS A 114 -11.19 16.45 -5.68
CA LYS A 114 -10.74 16.39 -4.30
C LYS A 114 -10.11 15.03 -4.00
N ILE A 115 -8.89 15.02 -3.50
CA ILE A 115 -8.23 13.80 -3.03
C ILE A 115 -8.87 13.40 -1.70
N VAL A 116 -9.56 12.25 -1.69
CA VAL A 116 -10.19 11.67 -0.49
C VAL A 116 -9.19 10.81 0.27
N LYS A 117 -8.33 10.10 -0.48
CA LYS A 117 -7.38 9.15 0.09
C LYS A 117 -6.18 9.01 -0.80
N LYS A 118 -5.01 8.82 -0.19
CA LYS A 118 -3.78 8.46 -0.87
C LYS A 118 -3.11 7.36 -0.05
N ILE A 119 -2.77 6.27 -0.72
CA ILE A 119 -2.11 5.11 -0.12
C ILE A 119 -0.81 4.94 -0.89
N SER A 120 0.31 5.02 -0.19
CA SER A 120 1.64 4.92 -0.79
C SER A 120 2.24 3.56 -0.45
N GLY A 121 2.84 2.93 -1.45
CA GLY A 121 3.42 1.60 -1.35
C GLY A 121 2.45 0.49 -1.76
N TYR A 122 2.98 -0.73 -1.71
CA TYR A 122 2.20 -1.95 -1.91
C TYR A 122 1.15 -2.12 -0.81
N VAL A 123 -0.01 -2.66 -1.17
CA VAL A 123 -1.11 -2.99 -0.24
C VAL A 123 -1.62 -4.36 -0.63
N ALA A 124 -1.72 -5.29 0.32
CA ALA A 124 -2.26 -6.63 0.08
C ALA A 124 -3.79 -6.60 -0.15
N ALA A 125 -4.35 -7.64 -0.78
CA ALA A 125 -5.78 -7.69 -1.12
C ALA A 125 -6.73 -7.44 0.08
N PRO A 126 -6.59 -8.10 1.26
CA PRO A 126 -7.51 -7.88 2.38
C PRO A 126 -7.46 -6.45 2.93
N GLU A 127 -6.27 -5.85 2.94
CA GLU A 127 -6.08 -4.48 3.37
C GLU A 127 -6.70 -3.51 2.35
N MET A 128 -6.49 -3.76 1.05
CA MET A 128 -7.11 -2.98 -0.04
C MET A 128 -8.64 -3.01 0.07
N GLU A 129 -9.24 -4.18 0.29
CA GLU A 129 -10.68 -4.29 0.57
C GLU A 129 -11.11 -3.39 1.75
N GLY A 130 -10.35 -3.40 2.84
CA GLY A 130 -10.57 -2.52 4.00
C GLY A 130 -10.48 -1.03 3.65
N HIS A 131 -9.58 -0.64 2.75
CA HIS A 131 -9.47 0.73 2.27
C HIS A 131 -10.65 1.13 1.36
N LEU A 132 -11.19 0.21 0.56
CA LEU A 132 -12.25 0.44 -0.43
C LEU A 132 -13.67 0.33 0.15
N ASN A 133 -13.91 -0.55 1.12
CA ASN A 133 -15.24 -0.76 1.72
C ASN A 133 -15.80 0.49 2.40
N LYS A 134 -14.94 1.40 2.82
CA LYS A 134 -15.34 2.69 3.44
C LYS A 134 -15.65 3.77 2.40
N ILE A 135 -15.42 3.51 1.11
CA ILE A 135 -15.49 4.49 0.04
C ILE A 135 -16.20 3.87 -1.16
N CYS A 136 -17.53 3.91 -1.16
CA CYS A 136 -18.35 3.65 -2.36
C CYS A 136 -19.33 4.81 -2.58
N LEU A 137 -18.84 6.03 -2.36
CA LEU A 137 -19.67 7.22 -2.26
C LEU A 137 -20.05 7.74 -3.66
N ALA A 138 -21.19 7.27 -4.16
CA ALA A 138 -22.19 8.20 -4.66
C ALA A 138 -22.69 8.99 -3.43
N THR A 139 -22.66 10.32 -3.49
CA THR A 139 -23.00 11.28 -2.41
C THR A 139 -22.02 11.36 -1.23
N HIS A 140 -20.99 12.19 -1.36
CA HIS A 140 -20.45 12.94 -0.22
C HIS A 140 -20.14 14.36 -0.67
N GLU A 141 -21.21 15.05 -1.03
CA GLU A 141 -21.27 16.49 -0.97
C GLU A 141 -21.87 16.79 0.39
N GLN A 142 -21.01 17.04 1.38
CA GLN A 142 -21.24 17.91 2.55
C GLN A 142 -19.98 17.92 3.45
N GLU A 143 -19.39 19.11 3.48
CA GLU A 143 -18.84 19.82 4.64
C GLU A 143 -17.45 19.48 5.19
N ALA A 144 -16.56 20.44 4.96
CA ALA A 144 -15.51 20.79 5.91
C ALA A 144 -16.13 21.25 7.24
N SER A 145 -15.60 20.78 8.36
CA SER A 145 -15.77 21.42 9.67
C SER A 145 -14.73 20.90 10.68
N PRO A 146 -14.52 21.56 11.84
CA PRO A 146 -13.23 22.07 12.26
C PRO A 146 -12.72 21.38 13.54
N ARG A 147 -11.50 21.73 13.92
CA ARG A 147 -10.87 21.39 15.21
C ARG A 147 -11.74 21.83 16.40
N SER A 148 -12.02 20.92 17.35
CA SER A 148 -12.29 21.26 18.76
C SER A 148 -11.89 20.14 19.73
N LYS A 149 -11.46 20.53 20.92
CA LYS A 149 -10.81 19.75 22.00
C LYS A 149 -11.80 18.98 22.89
N GLU A 150 -11.35 17.78 23.36
CA GLU A 150 -11.54 17.10 24.67
C GLU A 150 -12.96 16.72 25.19
N PRO A 151 -13.14 15.79 26.18
CA PRO A 151 -12.18 15.07 27.04
C PRO A 151 -12.37 13.52 27.17
N ILE A 152 -11.43 12.92 27.89
CA ILE A 152 -11.20 11.48 28.20
C ILE A 152 -12.30 10.84 29.08
N LYS A 153 -12.60 9.54 28.85
CA LYS A 153 -13.00 8.63 29.96
C LYS A 153 -12.30 7.25 29.90
N LYS A 154 -11.51 7.04 30.97
CA LYS A 154 -10.77 5.87 31.53
C LYS A 154 -11.34 4.48 31.18
N MET A 155 -10.55 3.50 30.74
CA MET A 155 -9.44 2.71 31.35
C MET A 155 -9.91 1.39 32.01
N SER A 156 -9.57 0.26 31.40
CA SER A 156 -9.31 -1.09 31.97
C SER A 156 -8.82 -1.95 30.79
N GLU A 157 -7.68 -2.63 30.75
CA GLU A 157 -6.86 -3.30 31.76
C GLU A 157 -5.37 -3.23 31.33
N LYS A 158 -4.50 -3.12 32.34
CA LYS A 158 -3.08 -2.85 32.22
C LYS A 158 -2.30 -4.14 31.90
N LYS A 159 -2.12 -4.47 30.62
CA LYS A 159 -0.96 -5.28 30.21
C LYS A 159 0.21 -4.31 30.15
N VAL A 160 1.26 -4.55 30.93
CA VAL A 160 2.52 -3.79 30.81
C VAL A 160 3.09 -4.12 29.45
N THR A 161 2.68 -3.38 28.42
CA THR A 161 3.32 -3.42 27.12
C THR A 161 4.60 -2.63 27.28
N THR A 162 5.72 -3.33 27.45
CA THR A 162 7.05 -2.76 27.24
C THR A 162 7.00 -1.99 25.92
N GLU A 163 7.18 -0.66 25.98
CA GLU A 163 7.13 0.19 24.79
C GLU A 163 8.42 -0.02 24.00
N PHE A 164 8.35 -0.89 23.00
CA PHE A 164 9.49 -1.16 22.12
C PHE A 164 9.74 0.05 21.21
N ALA A 165 11.02 0.31 20.98
CA ALA A 165 11.49 1.31 20.04
C ALA A 165 10.88 1.11 18.66
N PHE A 166 10.71 2.20 17.91
CA PHE A 166 10.31 2.14 16.51
C PHE A 166 8.98 1.41 16.32
N LYS A 167 8.04 1.62 17.24
CA LYS A 167 6.70 1.00 17.24
C LYS A 167 6.71 -0.53 17.21
N GLY A 168 7.81 -1.14 17.66
CA GLY A 168 7.97 -2.60 17.67
C GLY A 168 8.17 -3.22 16.28
N ILE A 169 8.61 -2.46 15.27
CA ILE A 169 8.93 -3.02 13.96
C ILE A 169 10.32 -3.67 13.97
N CYS A 170 10.43 -4.86 13.37
CA CYS A 170 11.68 -5.59 13.23
C CYS A 170 12.64 -4.85 12.26
N LEU A 171 13.71 -4.27 12.80
CA LEU A 171 14.72 -3.56 12.00
C LEU A 171 15.45 -4.47 10.99
N VAL A 172 15.59 -5.75 11.32
CA VAL A 172 16.29 -6.72 10.48
C VAL A 172 15.46 -7.08 9.25
N SER A 173 14.18 -7.39 9.41
CA SER A 173 13.31 -7.65 8.26
C SER A 173 13.19 -6.39 7.39
N MET A 174 13.13 -5.22 8.01
CA MET A 174 13.03 -3.96 7.28
C MET A 174 14.30 -3.66 6.46
N LEU A 175 15.49 -4.01 6.94
CA LEU A 175 16.74 -3.75 6.23
C LEU A 175 17.11 -4.85 5.22
N ASP A 176 17.10 -6.11 5.64
CA ASP A 176 17.54 -7.24 4.81
C ASP A 176 16.46 -7.66 3.80
N GLU A 177 15.21 -7.69 4.23
CA GLU A 177 14.08 -8.23 3.45
C GLU A 177 13.20 -7.11 2.87
N GLN A 178 13.36 -5.87 3.34
CA GLN A 178 12.49 -4.73 3.02
C GLN A 178 11.01 -4.99 3.38
N GLU A 179 10.80 -5.76 4.44
CA GLU A 179 9.49 -6.11 4.96
C GLU A 179 9.23 -5.44 6.31
N LEU A 180 8.10 -4.76 6.44
CA LEU A 180 7.60 -4.23 7.71
C LEU A 180 6.88 -5.35 8.47
N VAL A 181 7.62 -5.99 9.37
CA VAL A 181 7.10 -7.06 10.22
C VAL A 181 7.14 -6.61 11.67
N GLU A 182 6.04 -6.79 12.39
CA GLU A 182 5.98 -6.55 13.83
C GLU A 182 6.86 -7.58 14.56
N GLY A 183 7.66 -7.10 15.52
CA GLY A 183 8.49 -7.94 16.35
C GLY A 183 7.72 -8.54 17.52
N ALA A 184 8.09 -9.75 17.90
CA ALA A 184 7.52 -10.44 19.04
C ALA A 184 8.31 -10.09 20.32
N PRO A 185 7.65 -9.74 21.45
CA PRO A 185 8.33 -9.35 22.69
C PRO A 185 9.35 -10.37 23.23
N GLU A 186 9.13 -11.66 22.98
CA GLU A 186 10.02 -12.77 23.34
C GLU A 186 11.35 -12.75 22.60
N PHE A 187 11.40 -12.10 21.42
CA PHE A 187 12.60 -11.91 20.63
C PHE A 187 13.00 -10.45 20.75
N SER A 188 13.61 -10.06 21.88
CA SER A 188 14.00 -8.68 22.13
C SER A 188 15.43 -8.52 22.63
N SER A 189 16.03 -7.40 22.29
CA SER A 189 17.37 -6.99 22.73
C SER A 189 17.34 -5.53 23.18
N GLU A 190 18.20 -5.18 24.13
CA GLU A 190 18.48 -3.79 24.49
C GLU A 190 19.71 -3.30 23.72
N PHE A 191 19.59 -2.17 23.04
CA PHE A 191 20.71 -1.53 22.36
C PHE A 191 20.58 -0.01 22.43
N LYS A 192 21.69 0.67 22.76
CA LYS A 192 21.73 2.13 23.01
C LYS A 192 20.66 2.63 24.00
N GLY A 193 20.38 1.83 25.03
CA GLY A 193 19.37 2.14 26.06
C GLY A 193 17.92 2.03 25.57
N ARG A 194 17.69 1.35 24.43
CA ARG A 194 16.38 1.16 23.82
C ARG A 194 16.07 -0.33 23.69
N ASN A 195 14.84 -0.71 24.01
CA ASN A 195 14.34 -2.07 23.82
C ASN A 195 13.79 -2.24 22.40
N ILE A 196 14.26 -3.24 21.68
CA ILE A 196 13.85 -3.53 20.30
C ILE A 196 13.33 -4.97 20.26
N CYS A 197 12.27 -5.22 19.51
CA CYS A 197 11.77 -6.57 19.26
C CYS A 197 11.98 -6.98 17.79
N PHE A 198 12.01 -8.28 17.56
CA PHE A 198 12.32 -8.90 16.26
C PHE A 198 11.25 -9.90 15.89
N ALA A 199 11.02 -10.09 14.59
CA ALA A 199 9.98 -10.99 14.10
C ALA A 199 10.30 -12.46 14.37
N SER A 200 11.58 -12.82 14.51
CA SER A 200 12.02 -14.16 14.87
C SER A 200 13.32 -14.17 15.68
N ILE A 201 13.67 -15.34 16.22
CA ILE A 201 14.95 -15.56 16.91
C ILE A 201 16.15 -15.39 15.96
N GLU A 202 16.01 -15.75 14.67
CA GLU A 202 17.05 -15.57 13.65
C GLU A 202 17.29 -14.08 13.38
N HIS A 203 16.22 -13.28 13.28
CA HIS A 203 16.35 -11.83 13.16
C HIS A 203 17.03 -11.22 14.39
N LYS A 204 16.66 -11.66 15.59
CA LYS A 204 17.35 -11.25 16.82
C LYS A 204 18.84 -11.58 16.77
N GLN A 205 19.21 -12.81 16.40
CA GLN A 205 20.62 -13.22 16.30
C GLN A 205 21.40 -12.41 15.27
N LYS A 206 20.80 -12.12 14.11
CA LYS A 206 21.39 -11.23 13.10
C LYS A 206 21.66 -9.85 13.69
N PHE A 207 20.68 -9.26 14.38
CA PHE A 207 20.84 -7.97 15.04
C PHE A 207 21.97 -8.01 16.07
N ASP A 208 21.93 -8.97 16.99
CA ASP A 208 22.91 -9.09 18.08
C ASP A 208 24.35 -9.29 17.54
N SER A 209 24.50 -9.93 16.37
CA SER A 209 25.80 -10.13 15.74
C SER A 209 26.42 -8.85 15.15
N ASN A 210 25.59 -7.88 14.76
CA ASN A 210 26.03 -6.61 14.17
C ASN A 210 24.95 -5.53 14.32
N PRO A 211 24.74 -5.00 15.54
CA PRO A 211 23.60 -4.12 15.82
C PRO A 211 23.72 -2.77 15.08
N ASP A 212 24.94 -2.25 14.92
CA ASP A 212 25.19 -0.99 14.20
C ASP A 212 24.81 -1.06 12.71
N ARG A 213 24.83 -2.24 12.09
CA ARG A 213 24.36 -2.43 10.71
C ARG A 213 22.88 -2.06 10.59
N TYR A 214 22.07 -2.63 11.49
CA TYR A 214 20.61 -2.50 11.49
C TYR A 214 20.12 -1.25 12.22
N TRP A 215 20.99 -0.58 12.99
CA TRP A 215 20.62 0.65 13.65
C TRP A 215 20.30 1.75 12.62
N PRO A 216 19.14 2.43 12.75
CA PRO A 216 18.78 3.47 11.81
C PRO A 216 19.74 4.65 11.82
N ALA A 217 19.91 5.27 10.65
CA ALA A 217 20.60 6.54 10.53
C ALA A 217 19.96 7.59 11.44
N PHE A 218 20.77 8.56 11.88
CA PHE A 218 20.31 9.65 12.74
C PHE A 218 19.69 9.17 14.06
N GLU A 219 20.13 8.01 14.55
CA GLU A 219 19.60 7.35 15.76
C GLU A 219 18.09 7.03 15.67
N GLY A 220 17.56 6.93 14.44
CA GLY A 220 16.15 6.73 14.15
C GLY A 220 15.28 7.97 14.29
N ASN A 221 15.88 9.14 14.49
CA ASN A 221 15.16 10.41 14.47
C ASN A 221 14.91 10.88 13.04
N CYS A 222 13.85 11.66 12.85
CA CYS A 222 13.60 12.29 11.57
C CYS A 222 14.59 13.43 11.29
N ARG A 223 15.48 13.23 10.31
CA ARG A 223 16.47 14.25 9.91
C ARG A 223 15.83 15.53 9.38
N VAL A 224 14.66 15.44 8.75
CA VAL A 224 13.94 16.60 8.21
C VAL A 224 13.35 17.46 9.32
N SER A 225 12.64 16.86 10.29
CA SER A 225 12.22 17.56 11.51
C SER A 225 13.39 18.26 12.20
N GLN A 226 14.54 17.57 12.29
CA GLN A 226 15.72 18.09 12.95
C GLN A 226 16.30 19.33 12.25
N LEU A 227 16.43 19.30 10.92
CA LEU A 227 17.06 20.40 10.17
C LEU A 227 16.10 21.54 9.84
N ASP A 228 14.86 21.24 9.45
CA ASP A 228 13.92 22.27 8.99
C ASP A 228 13.18 22.95 10.14
N GLN A 229 12.92 22.20 11.22
CA GLN A 229 12.07 22.64 12.33
C GLN A 229 12.83 22.72 13.66
N ASN A 230 14.11 22.32 13.69
CA ASN A 230 14.91 22.21 14.92
C ASN A 230 14.22 21.32 15.98
N GLN A 231 13.54 20.26 15.53
CA GLN A 231 12.81 19.33 16.38
C GLN A 231 13.44 17.94 16.33
N SER A 232 13.73 17.37 17.50
CA SER A 232 14.12 15.97 17.62
C SER A 232 12.87 15.11 17.81
N VAL A 233 12.37 14.55 16.72
CA VAL A 233 11.20 13.66 16.71
C VAL A 233 11.64 12.28 16.24
N GLU A 234 11.23 11.23 16.96
CA GLU A 234 11.42 9.86 16.52
C GLU A 234 10.72 9.64 15.19
N GLY A 235 11.43 9.07 14.22
CA GLY A 235 10.86 8.72 12.93
C GLY A 235 9.96 7.50 13.04
N ASP A 236 8.90 7.49 12.24
CA ASP A 236 8.01 6.35 12.07
C ASP A 236 8.59 5.38 11.03
N PRO A 237 8.81 4.09 11.35
CA PRO A 237 9.24 3.10 10.38
C PRO A 237 8.28 2.94 9.19
N HIS A 238 6.98 3.20 9.36
CA HIS A 238 6.01 3.17 8.26
C HIS A 238 6.16 4.35 7.29
N ALA A 239 6.73 5.46 7.77
CA ALA A 239 7.15 6.56 6.92
C ALA A 239 8.61 6.44 6.48
N GLY A 240 9.32 5.41 6.95
CA GLY A 240 10.74 5.16 6.69
C GLY A 240 11.02 4.24 5.51
N GLY A 241 12.30 3.92 5.33
CA GLY A 241 12.75 2.98 4.31
C GLY A 241 14.28 2.79 4.33
N VAL A 242 14.79 2.04 3.36
CA VAL A 242 16.23 1.84 3.18
C VAL A 242 16.77 2.87 2.18
N TYR A 243 17.79 3.63 2.59
CA TYR A 243 18.54 4.53 1.73
C TYR A 243 20.04 4.27 1.90
N ARG A 244 20.74 3.92 0.80
CA ARG A 244 22.17 3.55 0.80
C ARG A 244 22.51 2.53 1.90
N GLU A 245 21.77 1.42 1.91
CA GLU A 245 21.97 0.29 2.85
C GLU A 245 21.76 0.66 4.33
N LYS A 246 21.08 1.79 4.61
CA LYS A 246 20.73 2.22 5.96
C LYS A 246 19.25 2.50 6.10
N LEU A 247 18.69 2.15 7.25
CA LEU A 247 17.33 2.54 7.60
C LEU A 247 17.30 4.05 7.87
N VAL A 248 16.34 4.75 7.28
CA VAL A 248 16.07 6.17 7.51
C VAL A 248 14.59 6.34 7.80
N PHE A 249 14.25 6.95 8.93
CA PHE A 249 12.88 7.13 9.39
C PHE A 249 12.47 8.59 9.37
N PHE A 250 11.16 8.84 9.21
CA PHE A 250 10.61 10.19 9.10
C PHE A 250 9.39 10.34 10.00
N SER A 251 9.16 11.54 10.53
CA SER A 251 8.00 11.79 11.40
C SER A 251 6.67 11.66 10.64
N SER A 252 6.71 11.86 9.32
CA SER A 252 5.57 11.75 8.43
C SER A 252 6.00 11.44 6.99
N ALA A 253 5.06 10.95 6.18
CA ALA A 253 5.26 10.79 4.75
C ALA A 253 5.71 12.09 4.08
N ALA A 254 5.13 13.24 4.44
CA ALA A 254 5.51 14.53 3.87
C ALA A 254 6.99 14.88 4.13
N GLU A 255 7.53 14.48 5.28
CA GLU A 255 8.94 14.70 5.60
C GLU A 255 9.85 13.71 4.87
N ARG A 256 9.44 12.45 4.71
CA ARG A 256 10.12 11.53 3.80
C ARG A 256 10.19 12.12 2.39
N ASP A 257 9.10 12.69 1.90
CA ASP A 257 9.01 13.23 0.54
C ASP A 257 9.96 14.42 0.36
N ARG A 258 10.04 15.31 1.37
CA ARG A 258 11.05 16.38 1.41
C ARG A 258 12.46 15.83 1.37
N PHE A 259 12.78 14.82 2.18
CA PHE A 259 14.09 14.17 2.15
C PHE A 259 14.43 13.61 0.77
N SER A 260 13.50 12.86 0.17
CA SER A 260 13.68 12.23 -1.13
C SER A 260 13.86 13.24 -2.27
N SER A 261 13.25 14.43 -2.16
CA SER A 261 13.41 15.50 -3.16
C SER A 261 14.82 16.12 -3.19
N ASN A 262 15.54 16.08 -2.06
CA ASN A 262 16.90 16.61 -1.96
C ASN A 262 17.72 15.88 -0.88
N PRO A 263 18.04 14.59 -1.06
CA PRO A 263 18.65 13.78 -0.01
C PRO A 263 20.05 14.28 0.36
N SER A 264 20.80 14.80 -0.61
CA SER A 264 22.12 15.38 -0.37
C SER A 264 22.08 16.53 0.64
N TYR A 265 21.07 17.39 0.61
CA TYR A 265 20.92 18.46 1.58
C TYR A 265 20.81 17.93 3.02
N TYR A 266 19.95 16.93 3.25
CA TYR A 266 19.72 16.37 4.58
C TYR A 266 20.87 15.46 5.08
N LEU A 267 21.68 14.93 4.16
CA LEU A 267 22.81 14.03 4.48
C LEU A 267 24.15 14.74 4.69
N LEU A 268 24.36 15.91 4.07
CA LEU A 268 25.66 16.63 4.11
C LEU A 268 25.80 17.59 5.29
N GLN A 269 24.69 18.07 5.84
CA GLN A 269 24.70 18.88 7.06
C GLN A 269 25.16 17.96 8.20
N LYS A 270 26.14 18.37 9.01
CA LYS A 270 26.57 17.62 10.22
C LYS A 270 25.74 18.08 11.40
#